data_AF-A0A016XKG1-F1
#
_entry.id   AF-A0A016XKG1-F1
#
_cell.length_a   1.000
_cell.length_b   1.000
_cell.length_c   1.000
_cell.angle_alpha   90.00
_cell.angle_beta   90.00
_cell.angle_gamma   90.00
#
_symmetry.space_group_name_H-M   'P 1'
#
loop_
_entity.id
_entity.type
_entity.pdbx_description
1 polymer ?
#
loop_
_entity_poly.entity_id
_entity_poly.type
_entity_poly.pdbx_seq_one_letter_code
_entity_poly.pdbx_strand_id
1 'polypeptide(L)' 'MFGLLENLTKAAVAVAVTPVAAAVDVLAIPADAYDGKDMFSRTGAMLRAAGENLSEAVKPDGK' A
#
# COMPACT_ATOMS: atom_id res chain seq x y z
N MET A 1 14.27 -13.81 -11.20
CA MET A 1 14.85 -13.54 -9.86
C MET A 1 14.92 -12.05 -9.50
N PHE A 2 15.37 -11.14 -10.37
CA PHE A 2 15.44 -9.70 -10.05
C PHE A 2 14.06 -9.08 -9.75
N GLY A 3 13.03 -9.44 -10.53
CA GLY A 3 11.65 -8.96 -10.31
C GLY A 3 11.01 -9.44 -9.01
N LEU A 4 11.37 -10.63 -8.52
CA LEU A 4 10.86 -11.16 -7.24
C LEU A 4 11.41 -10.35 -6.06
N LEU A 5 12.71 -10.09 -6.04
CA LEU A 5 13.33 -9.26 -5.00
C LEU A 5 12.82 -7.82 -5.06
N GLU A 6 12.67 -7.26 -6.26
CA GLU A 6 12.12 -5.91 -6.47
C GLU A 6 10.68 -5.79 -5.93
N ASN A 7 9.81 -6.76 -6.23
CA ASN A 7 8.42 -6.76 -5.76
C ASN A 7 8.32 -6.99 -4.26
N LEU A 8 9.17 -7.84 -3.67
CA LEU A 8 9.25 -7.98 -2.21
C LEU A 8 9.72 -6.70 -1.53
N THR A 9 10.72 -6.00 -2.09
CA THR A 9 11.17 -4.71 -1.55
C THR A 9 10.08 -3.65 -1.65
N LYS A 10 9.35 -3.55 -2.78
CA LYS A 10 8.21 -2.63 -2.92
C LYS A 10 7.12 -2.93 -1.89
N ALA A 11 6.79 -4.21 -1.68
CA ALA A 11 5.82 -4.62 -0.67
C ALA A 11 6.28 -4.23 0.75
N ALA A 12 7.53 -4.50 1.09
CA ALA A 12 8.10 -4.16 2.40
C ALA A 12 8.13 -2.64 2.65
N VAL A 13 8.53 -1.85 1.64
CA VAL A 13 8.52 -0.38 1.72
C VAL A 13 7.09 0.15 1.88
N ALA A 14 6.13 -0.36 1.11
CA ALA A 14 4.73 0.03 1.21
C ALA A 14 4.15 -0.26 2.61
N VAL A 15 4.45 -1.42 3.21
CA VAL A 15 4.06 -1.72 4.59
C VAL A 15 4.74 -0.78 5.58
N ALA A 16 6.05 -0.51 5.42
CA ALA A 16 6.81 0.34 6.33
C ALA A 16 6.31 1.81 6.36
N VAL A 17 5.82 2.33 5.23
CA VAL A 17 5.27 3.71 5.16
C VAL A 17 3.80 3.80 5.57
N THR A 18 3.12 2.68 5.79
CA THR A 18 1.70 2.64 6.20
C THR A 18 1.40 3.45 7.47
N PRO A 19 2.21 3.42 8.55
CA PRO A 19 1.95 4.23 9.74
C PRO A 19 2.00 5.74 9.46
N VAL A 20 2.88 6.17 8.55
CA VAL A 20 2.97 7.57 8.14
C VAL A 20 1.72 7.95 7.34
N ALA A 21 1.29 7.09 6.42
CA ALA A 21 0.05 7.28 5.67
C ALA A 21 -1.18 7.35 6.60
N ALA A 22 -1.23 6.51 7.64
CA ALA A 22 -2.30 6.52 8.63
C ALA A 22 -2.33 7.83 9.43
N ALA A 23 -1.17 8.38 9.82
CA ALA A 23 -1.12 9.69 10.47
C ALA A 23 -1.61 10.82 9.56
N VAL A 24 -1.24 10.79 8.27
CA VAL A 24 -1.74 11.75 7.28
C VAL A 24 -3.25 11.61 7.09
N ASP A 25 -3.77 10.37 7.02
CA ASP A 25 -5.19 10.12 6.91
C ASP A 25 -5.97 10.66 8.10
N VAL A 26 -5.48 10.47 9.34
CA VAL A 26 -6.13 11.03 10.54
C VAL A 26 -6.25 12.56 10.45
N LEU A 27 -5.20 13.24 9.98
CA LEU A 27 -5.23 14.70 9.80
C LEU A 27 -6.15 15.12 8.65
N ALA A 28 -6.33 14.27 7.65
CA ALA A 28 -7.13 14.53 6.48
C ALA A 28 -8.61 14.15 6.64
N ILE A 29 -9.01 13.44 7.71
CA ILE A 29 -10.41 13.06 7.98
C ILE A 29 -11.40 14.22 7.75
N PRO A 30 -11.16 15.45 8.24
CA PRO A 30 -12.09 16.55 8.00
C PRO A 30 -12.24 16.87 6.51
N ALA A 31 -11.12 16.94 5.78
CA ALA A 31 -11.11 17.23 4.34
C ALA A 31 -11.71 16.08 3.51
N ASP A 32 -11.37 14.84 3.85
CA ASP A 32 -11.88 13.64 3.18
C ASP A 32 -13.40 13.49 3.41
N ALA A 33 -13.92 13.90 4.57
CA ALA A 33 -15.36 13.96 4.82
C ALA A 33 -16.10 15.02 3.96
N TYR A 34 -15.46 16.17 3.67
CA TYR A 34 -16.02 17.15 2.74
C TYR A 34 -15.97 16.67 1.28
N ASP A 35 -14.92 15.93 0.91
CA ASP A 35 -14.72 15.37 -0.44
C ASP A 35 -15.50 14.07 -0.69
N GLY A 36 -16.18 13.50 0.32
CA GLY A 36 -16.86 12.22 0.21
C GLY A 36 -15.93 11.01 0.04
N LYS A 37 -14.67 11.13 0.47
CA LYS A 37 -13.68 10.04 0.44
C LYS A 37 -13.78 9.19 1.70
N ASP A 38 -13.51 7.89 1.55
CA ASP A 38 -13.45 6.98 2.69
C ASP A 38 -12.33 7.36 3.65
N MET A 39 -12.62 7.18 4.95
CA MET A 39 -11.61 7.30 6.00
C MET A 39 -10.47 6.33 5.71
N PHE A 40 -9.23 6.80 5.87
CA PHE A 40 -8.02 6.00 5.65
C PHE A 40 -7.78 5.56 4.19
N SER A 41 -8.32 6.30 3.21
CA SER A 41 -8.16 5.97 1.79
C SER A 41 -6.70 5.84 1.34
N ARG A 42 -5.79 6.69 1.84
CA ARG A 42 -4.36 6.64 1.46
C ARG A 42 -3.67 5.42 2.07
N THR A 43 -3.96 5.11 3.32
CA THR A 43 -3.50 3.92 4.04
C THR A 43 -3.97 2.64 3.34
N GLY A 44 -5.25 2.59 2.96
CA GLY A 44 -5.82 1.50 2.20
C GLY A 44 -5.13 1.29 0.85
N ALA A 45 -4.82 2.36 0.14
CA ALA A 45 -4.09 2.30 -1.13
C ALA A 45 -2.66 1.72 -0.96
N MET A 46 -1.93 2.14 0.09
CA MET A 46 -0.59 1.62 0.39
C MET A 46 -0.60 0.13 0.75
N LEU A 47 -1.54 -0.29 1.60
CA LEU A 47 -1.70 -1.70 1.97
C LEU A 47 -2.12 -2.57 0.77
N ARG A 48 -2.98 -2.04 -0.11
CA ARG A 48 -3.38 -2.71 -1.34
C ARG A 48 -2.19 -2.89 -2.28
N ALA A 49 -1.41 -1.83 -2.51
CA ALA A 49 -0.20 -1.90 -3.32
C ALA A 49 0.82 -2.90 -2.71
N ALA A 50 0.95 -2.94 -1.39
CA ALA A 50 1.79 -3.95 -0.73
C ALA A 50 1.30 -5.38 -1.00
N GLY A 51 -0.01 -5.62 -0.89
CA GLY A 51 -0.62 -6.91 -1.16
C GLY A 51 -0.50 -7.35 -2.62
N GLU A 52 -0.67 -6.43 -3.57
CA GLU A 52 -0.51 -6.68 -5.00
C GLU A 52 0.95 -7.04 -5.34
N ASN A 53 1.92 -6.25 -4.86
CA ASN A 53 3.35 -6.53 -5.05
C ASN A 53 3.76 -7.86 -4.39
N LEU A 54 3.24 -8.18 -3.20
CA LEU A 54 3.49 -9.45 -2.55
C LEU A 54 2.89 -10.61 -3.35
N SER A 55 1.65 -10.46 -3.84
CA SER A 55 0.98 -11.46 -4.67
C SER A 55 1.77 -11.73 -5.95
N GLU A 56 2.28 -10.69 -6.60
CA GLU A 56 3.13 -10.83 -7.79
C GLU A 56 4.48 -11.48 -7.48
N ALA A 57 5.07 -11.19 -6.32
CA ALA A 57 6.33 -11.82 -5.91
C ALA A 57 6.19 -13.32 -5.62
N VAL A 58 5.02 -13.79 -5.18
CA VAL A 58 4.77 -15.21 -4.85
C VAL A 58 4.09 -15.99 -5.98
N LYS A 59 3.71 -15.34 -7.08
CA LYS A 59 3.25 -16.05 -8.28
C LYS A 59 4.41 -16.93 -8.76
N PRO A 60 4.17 -18.24 -8.98
CA PRO A 60 5.17 -19.10 -9.59
C PRO A 60 5.57 -18.49 -10.93
N ASP A 61 6.86 -18.33 -11.20
CA ASP A 61 7.36 -18.05 -12.55
C ASP A 61 6.83 -19.17 -13.45
N GLY A 62 5.73 -18.89 -14.17
CA GLY A 62 5.14 -19.82 -15.10
C GLY A 62 6.16 -20.14 -16.19
N LYS A 63 6.39 -21.43 -16.42
CA LYS A 63 6.96 -21.92 -17.68
C LYS A 63 6.07 -21.52 -18.85
#